data_AF-A0A4R3GK71-F1
#
_entry.id   AF-A0A4R3GK71-F1
#
_cell.length_a   1.000
_cell.length_b   1.000
_cell.length_c   1.000
_cell.angle_alpha   90.00
_cell.angle_beta   90.00
_cell.angle_gamma   90.00
#
_symmetry.space_group_name_H-M   'P 1'
#
loop_
_entity.id
_entity.type
_entity.pdbx_description
1 polymer ?
#
loop_
_entity_poly.entity_id
_entity_poly.type
_entity_poly.pdbx_seq_one_letter_code
_entity_poly.pdbx_strand_id
1 'polypeptide(L)'
;MLYDYAPEMIAVEASRYPSMQTIADDLGGTVEILPVPIPLTCIDGFGEASYGRPELMLDPGARRANSAWSFVDPSIGERFAAELDRDLRDGTWHARYRHLHTQAFFEGSLRLIVTRPSALG
;
A
#
# COMPACT_ATOMS: atom_id res chain seq x y z
N MET A 1 2.63 10.22 2.55
CA MET A 1 3.74 9.27 2.25
C MET A 1 3.70 8.94 0.76
N LEU A 2 4.17 7.78 0.28
CA LEU A 2 4.27 7.48 -1.18
C LEU A 2 2.99 7.80 -1.97
N TYR A 3 1.82 7.57 -1.38
CA TYR A 3 0.52 7.85 -1.99
C TYR A 3 0.27 9.30 -2.38
N ASP A 4 0.95 10.26 -1.75
CA ASP A 4 0.77 11.69 -2.06
C ASP A 4 1.29 12.03 -3.47
N TYR A 5 2.17 11.19 -4.01
CA TYR A 5 2.81 11.37 -5.32
C TYR A 5 2.08 10.64 -6.46
N ALA A 6 1.16 9.73 -6.15
CA ALA A 6 0.37 8.99 -7.14
C ALA A 6 -1.04 8.63 -6.63
N PRO A 7 -1.88 9.61 -6.25
CA PRO A 7 -3.24 9.36 -5.77
C PRO A 7 -4.11 8.65 -6.81
N GLU A 8 -3.86 8.86 -8.09
CA GLU A 8 -4.59 8.23 -9.20
C GLU A 8 -4.39 6.71 -9.23
N MET A 9 -3.16 6.26 -8.98
CA MET A 9 -2.82 4.83 -8.94
C MET A 9 -3.56 4.13 -7.80
N ILE A 10 -3.61 4.75 -6.62
CA ILE A 10 -4.34 4.23 -5.45
C ILE A 10 -5.84 4.22 -5.68
N ALA A 11 -6.39 5.28 -6.28
CA ALA A 11 -7.81 5.32 -6.59
C ALA A 11 -8.22 4.22 -7.57
N VAL A 12 -7.44 4.01 -8.63
CA VAL A 12 -7.69 2.96 -9.61
C VAL A 12 -7.56 1.57 -8.99
N GLU A 13 -6.52 1.32 -8.19
CA GLU A 13 -6.33 0.04 -7.49
C GLU A 13 -7.50 -0.25 -6.54
N ALA A 14 -7.85 0.71 -5.67
CA ALA A 14 -8.93 0.55 -4.71
C ALA A 14 -10.29 0.28 -5.37
N SER A 15 -10.58 0.90 -6.52
CA SER A 15 -11.84 0.72 -7.24
C SER A 15 -12.07 -0.70 -7.77
N ARG A 16 -11.00 -1.52 -7.87
CA ARG A 16 -11.05 -2.88 -8.41
C ARG A 16 -11.43 -3.93 -7.37
N TYR A 17 -11.33 -3.60 -6.09
CA TYR A 17 -11.61 -4.54 -5.01
C TYR A 17 -13.05 -4.40 -4.50
N PRO A 18 -13.73 -5.50 -4.18
CA PRO A 18 -15.00 -5.43 -3.46
C PRO A 18 -14.77 -4.83 -2.06
N SER A 19 -15.84 -4.33 -1.45
CA SER A 19 -15.76 -3.89 -0.06
C SER A 19 -15.43 -5.07 0.87
N MET A 20 -14.77 -4.79 1.99
CA MET A 20 -14.53 -5.80 3.02
C MET A 20 -15.83 -6.46 3.51
N GLN A 21 -16.93 -5.70 3.57
CA GLN A 21 -18.24 -6.21 3.96
C GLN A 21 -18.78 -7.20 2.93
N THR A 22 -18.63 -6.90 1.64
CA THR A 22 -19.02 -7.82 0.56
C THR A 22 -18.29 -9.16 0.68
N ILE A 23 -16.98 -9.13 0.94
CA ILE A 23 -16.20 -10.35 1.14
C ILE A 23 -16.68 -11.11 2.39
N ALA A 24 -16.97 -10.40 3.48
CA ALA A 24 -17.45 -11.01 4.72
C ALA A 24 -18.83 -11.68 4.53
N ASP A 25 -19.75 -11.00 3.85
CA ASP A 25 -21.09 -11.52 3.56
C ASP A 25 -21.03 -12.77 2.68
N ASP A 26 -20.16 -12.77 1.66
CA ASP A 26 -19.96 -13.90 0.75
C ASP A 26 -19.33 -15.13 1.44
N LEU A 27 -18.42 -14.91 2.41
CA LEU A 27 -17.79 -15.99 3.17
C LEU A 27 -18.75 -16.63 4.20
N GLY A 28 -19.67 -15.85 4.76
CA GLY A 28 -20.61 -16.29 5.79
C GLY A 28 -19.95 -16.71 7.11
N GLY A 29 -20.78 -17.18 8.05
CA GLY A 29 -20.34 -17.55 9.40
C GLY A 29 -20.03 -16.33 10.27
N THR A 30 -19.21 -16.53 11.30
CA THR A 30 -18.70 -15.43 12.12
C THR A 30 -17.39 -14.93 11.51
N VAL A 31 -17.43 -13.74 10.90
CA VAL A 31 -16.28 -13.13 10.23
C VAL A 31 -15.59 -12.11 11.13
N GLU A 32 -14.26 -12.18 11.16
CA GLU A 32 -13.37 -11.23 11.82
C GLU A 32 -12.43 -10.63 10.78
N ILE A 33 -12.27 -9.30 10.80
CA ILE A 33 -11.41 -8.57 9.86
C ILE A 33 -10.32 -7.87 10.66
N LEU A 34 -9.09 -8.34 10.51
CA LEU A 34 -7.94 -7.92 11.30
C LEU A 34 -6.98 -7.07 10.45
N PRO A 35 -6.42 -5.98 10.99
CA PRO A 35 -5.31 -5.30 10.34
C PRO A 35 -4.09 -6.23 10.29
N VAL A 36 -3.34 -6.16 9.19
CA VAL A 36 -2.06 -6.86 9.05
C VAL A 36 -0.95 -5.81 9.13
N PRO A 37 -0.15 -5.77 10.22
CA PRO A 37 0.94 -4.82 10.33
C PRO A 37 2.04 -5.15 9.31
N ILE A 38 2.51 -4.14 8.59
CA ILE A 38 3.57 -4.25 7.61
C ILE A 38 4.88 -3.84 8.30
N PRO A 39 5.81 -4.77 8.58
CA PRO A 39 7.07 -4.42 9.25
C PRO A 39 7.90 -3.47 8.39
N LEU A 40 8.66 -2.57 9.03
CA LEU A 40 9.61 -1.69 8.32
C LEU A 40 10.61 -2.48 7.45
N THR A 41 10.94 -3.69 7.88
CA THR A 41 11.88 -4.61 7.21
C THR A 41 11.21 -5.56 6.22
N CYS A 42 9.92 -5.38 5.90
CA CYS A 42 9.21 -6.23 4.93
C CYS A 42 9.93 -6.24 3.58
N ILE A 43 10.21 -7.42 3.02
CA ILE A 43 10.96 -7.58 1.76
C ILE A 43 10.07 -7.98 0.57
N ASP A 44 8.76 -8.08 0.78
CA ASP A 44 7.80 -8.59 -0.21
C ASP A 44 7.63 -7.64 -1.42
N GLY A 45 7.96 -6.36 -1.26
CA GLY A 45 8.12 -5.42 -2.38
C GLY A 45 6.83 -4.82 -2.93
N PHE A 46 5.66 -5.07 -2.32
CA PHE A 46 4.44 -4.31 -2.62
C PHE A 46 4.54 -2.86 -2.11
N GLY A 47 3.71 -1.96 -2.65
CA GLY A 47 3.88 -0.51 -2.46
C GLY A 47 3.99 -0.06 -1.01
N GLU A 48 3.09 -0.53 -0.13
CA GLU A 48 3.09 -0.16 1.30
C GLU A 48 4.28 -0.73 2.08
N ALA A 49 4.96 -1.79 1.61
CA ALA A 49 6.17 -2.30 2.24
C ALA A 49 7.35 -1.32 2.18
N SER A 50 7.24 -0.27 1.35
CA SER A 50 8.23 0.79 1.19
C SER A 50 7.91 2.06 2.00
N TYR A 51 6.91 2.03 2.91
CA TYR A 51 6.43 3.24 3.63
C TYR A 51 7.53 4.06 4.34
N GLY A 52 8.52 3.38 4.92
CA GLY A 52 9.68 3.97 5.60
C GLY A 52 10.99 3.89 4.81
N ARG A 53 10.92 3.46 3.55
CA ARG A 53 12.06 3.33 2.61
C ARG A 53 11.62 3.78 1.22
N PRO A 54 11.16 5.04 1.08
CA PRO A 54 10.55 5.54 -0.15
C PRO A 54 11.45 5.42 -1.39
N GLU A 55 12.76 5.46 -1.20
CA GLU A 55 13.77 5.30 -2.26
C GLU A 55 13.64 3.99 -3.03
N LEU A 56 13.09 2.93 -2.42
CA LEU A 56 12.85 1.64 -3.10
C LEU A 56 11.87 1.81 -4.27
N MET A 57 10.94 2.74 -4.16
CA MET A 57 9.95 3.01 -5.21
C MET A 57 10.48 3.92 -6.31
N LEU A 58 11.73 4.40 -6.25
CA LEU A 58 12.38 5.10 -7.36
C LEU A 58 12.84 4.13 -8.47
N ASP A 59 13.10 2.86 -8.13
CA ASP A 59 13.43 1.81 -9.10
C ASP A 59 12.22 1.51 -10.02
N PRO A 60 12.35 1.70 -11.35
CA PRO A 60 11.31 1.29 -12.30
C PRO A 60 10.97 -0.21 -12.24
N GLY A 61 11.91 -1.07 -11.86
CA GLY A 61 11.69 -2.49 -11.62
C GLY A 61 10.70 -2.75 -10.50
N ALA A 62 10.95 -2.16 -9.33
CA ALA A 62 10.04 -2.23 -8.17
C ALA A 62 8.63 -1.71 -8.50
N ARG A 63 8.50 -0.59 -9.21
CA ARG A 63 7.18 -0.09 -9.65
C ARG A 63 6.48 -1.07 -10.58
N ARG A 64 7.16 -1.61 -11.59
CA ARG A 64 6.56 -2.57 -12.54
C ARG A 64 6.13 -3.88 -11.89
N ALA A 65 6.80 -4.30 -10.81
CA ALA A 65 6.42 -5.49 -10.06
C ALA A 65 5.10 -5.30 -9.26
N ASN A 66 4.70 -4.05 -9.01
CA ASN A 66 3.44 -3.75 -8.34
C ASN A 66 2.33 -3.53 -9.38
N SER A 67 1.34 -4.44 -9.40
CA SER A 67 0.33 -4.52 -10.46
C SER A 67 -0.49 -3.24 -10.65
N ALA A 68 -0.64 -2.44 -9.59
CA ALA A 68 -1.40 -1.20 -9.59
C ALA A 68 -0.91 -0.20 -10.67
N TRP A 69 0.40 -0.16 -10.89
CA TRP A 69 1.02 0.75 -11.87
C TRP A 69 0.64 0.43 -13.31
N SER A 70 0.22 -0.80 -13.61
CA SER A 70 -0.23 -1.20 -14.94
C SER A 70 -1.63 -0.68 -15.29
N PHE A 71 -2.36 -0.11 -14.32
CA PHE A 71 -3.71 0.42 -14.54
C PHE A 71 -3.77 1.94 -14.71
N VAL A 72 -2.63 2.63 -14.64
CA VAL A 72 -2.53 4.07 -14.86
C VAL A 72 -1.66 4.36 -16.08
N ASP A 73 -1.80 5.57 -16.63
CA ASP A 73 -0.93 6.03 -17.70
C ASP A 73 0.55 6.05 -17.22
N PRO A 74 1.52 5.60 -18.04
CA PRO A 74 2.94 5.60 -17.66
C PRO A 74 3.46 6.95 -17.16
N SER A 75 2.92 8.07 -17.65
CA SER A 75 3.29 9.42 -17.22
C SER A 75 3.02 9.68 -15.73
N ILE A 76 2.06 8.96 -15.12
CA ILE A 76 1.80 9.02 -13.67
C ILE A 76 2.98 8.44 -12.90
N GLY A 77 3.55 7.32 -13.36
CA GLY A 77 4.74 6.72 -12.77
C GLY A 77 5.99 7.57 -12.93
N GLU A 78 6.15 8.24 -14.07
CA GLU A 78 7.25 9.18 -14.32
C GLU A 78 7.15 10.41 -13.42
N ARG A 79 5.97 11.01 -13.31
CA ARG A 79 5.72 12.15 -12.41
C ARG A 79 5.96 11.76 -10.95
N PHE A 80 5.43 10.63 -10.51
CA PHE A 80 5.67 10.10 -9.18
C PHE A 80 7.17 10.01 -8.87
N ALA A 81 7.95 9.42 -9.78
CA ALA A 81 9.38 9.23 -9.60
C ALA A 81 10.13 10.56 -9.52
N ALA A 82 9.80 11.50 -10.41
CA ALA A 82 10.43 12.81 -10.46
C ALA A 82 10.14 13.66 -9.21
N GLU A 83 8.89 13.69 -8.75
CA GLU A 83 8.49 14.44 -7.57
C GLU A 83 9.06 13.83 -6.29
N LEU A 84 9.04 12.50 -6.18
CA LEU A 84 9.62 11.79 -5.04
C LEU A 84 11.14 11.99 -4.96
N ASP A 85 11.86 11.85 -6.08
CA ASP A 85 13.30 12.08 -6.13
C ASP A 85 13.65 13.51 -5.71
N ARG A 86 12.93 14.52 -6.24
CA ARG A 86 13.10 15.91 -5.83
C ARG A 86 12.93 16.08 -4.32
N ASP A 87 11.83 15.59 -3.76
CA ASP A 87 11.48 15.78 -2.35
C ASP A 87 12.40 14.98 -1.40
N LEU A 88 12.97 13.87 -1.87
CA LEU A 88 14.01 13.15 -1.13
C LEU A 88 15.34 13.92 -1.14
N ARG A 89 15.71 14.53 -2.27
CA ARG A 89 16.95 15.29 -2.42
C ARG A 89 16.96 16.63 -1.67
N ASP A 90 15.83 17.34 -1.66
CA ASP A 90 15.71 18.63 -0.98
C ASP A 90 15.27 18.53 0.48
N GLY A 91 14.95 17.32 0.95
CA GLY A 91 14.54 17.03 2.32
C GLY A 91 13.07 17.29 2.62
N THR A 92 12.25 17.69 1.65
CA THR A 92 10.80 17.88 1.81
C THR A 92 10.13 16.61 2.33
N TRP A 93 10.50 15.44 1.80
CA TRP A 93 9.97 14.16 2.28
C TRP A 93 10.35 13.92 3.74
N HIS A 94 11.62 14.14 4.11
CA HIS A 94 12.10 13.98 5.48
C HIS A 94 11.39 14.93 6.45
N ALA A 95 11.17 16.18 6.06
CA ALA A 95 10.47 17.16 6.87
C ALA A 95 9.06 16.66 7.26
N ARG A 96 8.35 16.02 6.31
CA ARG A 96 6.99 15.51 6.51
C ARG A 96 6.96 14.12 7.17
N TYR A 97 7.86 13.22 6.78
CA TYR A 97 7.70 11.77 6.98
C TYR A 97 8.88 11.07 7.65
N ARG A 98 9.89 11.79 8.18
CA ARG A 98 11.06 11.17 8.86
C ARG A 98 10.73 10.15 9.94
N HIS A 99 9.58 10.28 10.62
CA HIS A 99 9.15 9.35 11.66
C HIS A 99 8.90 7.93 11.12
N LEU A 100 8.56 7.81 9.83
CA LEU A 100 8.33 6.53 9.17
C LEU A 100 9.61 5.70 9.03
N HIS A 101 10.80 6.32 9.00
CA HIS A 101 12.07 5.59 8.96
C HIS A 101 12.35 4.78 10.24
N THR A 102 11.70 5.12 11.36
CA THR A 102 11.90 4.45 12.65
C THR A 102 10.63 3.77 13.17
N GLN A 103 9.51 3.96 12.48
CA GLN A 103 8.26 3.31 12.83
C GLN A 103 8.42 1.80 12.58
N ALA A 104 8.09 0.97 13.57
CA ALA A 104 8.36 -0.47 13.51
C ALA A 104 7.45 -1.19 12.50
N PHE A 105 6.19 -0.76 12.40
CA PHE A 105 5.21 -1.30 11.48
C PHE A 105 4.23 -0.23 11.01
N PHE A 106 3.70 -0.43 9.82
CA PHE A 106 2.64 0.39 9.23
C PHE A 106 1.36 -0.45 9.08
N GLU A 107 0.25 0.03 9.62
CA GLU A 107 -1.07 -0.57 9.37
C GLU A 107 -1.68 0.08 8.14
N GLY A 108 -1.46 -0.55 6.99
CA GLY A 108 -1.91 -0.08 5.67
C GLY A 108 -3.26 -0.63 5.24
N SER A 109 -3.38 -0.94 3.96
CA SER A 109 -4.55 -1.51 3.31
C SER A 109 -4.73 -3.01 3.56
N LEU A 110 -3.68 -3.72 3.97
CA LEU A 110 -3.73 -5.17 4.17
C LEU A 110 -4.67 -5.56 5.31
N ARG A 111 -5.55 -6.53 5.04
CA ARG A 111 -6.52 -7.08 5.98
C ARG A 111 -6.51 -8.59 5.91
N LEU A 112 -6.55 -9.23 7.07
CA LEU A 112 -6.78 -10.66 7.20
C LEU A 112 -8.26 -10.87 7.53
N ILE A 113 -8.97 -11.58 6.66
CA ILE A 113 -10.38 -11.93 6.86
C ILE A 113 -10.43 -13.39 7.32
N VAL A 114 -10.91 -13.62 8.53
CA VAL A 114 -11.04 -14.95 9.13
C VAL A 114 -12.51 -15.26 9.31
N THR A 115 -13.00 -16.35 8.69
CA THR A 115 -14.34 -16.88 8.96
C THR A 115 -14.26 -18.10 9.87
N ARG A 116 -15.18 -18.20 10.82
CA ARG A 116 -15.42 -19.39 11.62
C ARG A 116 -16.82 -19.91 11.31
N PRO A 117 -16.99 -21.21 11.02
CA PRO A 117 -18.31 -21.79 10.82
C PRO A 117 -19.20 -21.47 12.02
N SER A 118 -20.43 -21.02 11.78
CA SER A 118 -21.44 -20.99 12.83
C SER A 118 -21.67 -22.44 13.27
N ALA A 119 -21.66 -22.70 14.58
CA ALA A 119 -22.00 -24.02 15.08
C ALA A 119 -23.35 -24.44 14.49
N LEU A 120 -23.41 -25.63 13.90
CA LEU A 120 -24.67 -26.22 13.47
C LEU A 120 -25.55 -26.34 14.72
N GLY A 121 -26.60 -25.52 14.77
CA GLY A 121 -27.68 -25.67 15.75
C GLY A 121 -28.56 -26.87 15.42
#